data_AF-A0A1J7HIY4-F1
#
_entry.id   AF-A0A1J7HIY4-F1
#
_cell.length_a   1.000
_cell.length_b   1.000
_cell.length_c   1.000
_cell.angle_alpha   90.00
_cell.angle_beta   90.00
_cell.angle_gamma   90.00
#
_symmetry.space_group_name_H-M   'P 1'
#
loop_
_entity.id
_entity.type
_entity.pdbx_description
1 polymer ?
#
loop_
_entity_poly.entity_id
_entity_poly.type
_entity_poly.pdbx_seq_one_letter_code
_entity_poly.pdbx_strand_id
1 'polypeptide(L)' 'MQNTLRRASKVMTEQEARQILGVTEGTPWEEIMKKYNTLFENNAKTGSFYLQSKVHRAKECLESLHQAKDQGATPG' A
#
# COMPACT_ATOMS: atom_id res chain seq x y z
N MET A 1 -28.01 -7.30 18.97
CA MET A 1 -26.61 -7.35 18.53
C MET A 1 -26.52 -6.56 17.22
N GLN A 2 -25.97 -5.35 17.26
CA GLN A 2 -25.91 -4.46 16.09
C GLN A 2 -24.79 -4.95 15.17
N ASN A 3 -25.17 -5.57 14.05
CA ASN A 3 -24.22 -6.08 13.06
C ASN A 3 -23.58 -4.89 12.34
N THR A 4 -22.34 -4.58 12.73
CA THR A 4 -21.47 -3.53 12.18
C THR A 4 -21.04 -3.88 10.75
N LEU A 5 -21.96 -3.77 9.79
CA LEU A 5 -21.68 -3.90 8.37
C LEU A 5 -21.84 -2.53 7.69
N ARG A 6 -21.02 -1.55 8.11
CA ARG A 6 -20.65 -0.49 7.17
C ARG A 6 -19.74 -1.13 6.13
N ARG A 7 -20.36 -1.63 5.05
CA ARG A 7 -19.73 -1.81 3.74
C ARG A 7 -19.25 -0.43 3.26
N ALA A 8 -18.17 0.06 3.84
CA ALA A 8 -17.33 1.03 3.17
C ALA A 8 -16.31 0.19 2.41
N SER A 9 -16.31 0.29 1.10
CA SER A 9 -15.10 0.02 0.31
C SER A 9 -14.03 0.96 0.85
N LYS A 10 -13.40 0.60 1.96
CA LYS A 10 -12.49 1.50 2.69
C LYS A 10 -11.29 1.70 1.78
N VAL A 11 -11.21 2.89 1.22
CA VAL A 11 -10.01 3.37 0.53
C VAL A 11 -8.86 3.13 1.49
N MET A 12 -7.86 2.39 1.01
CA MET A 12 -6.73 2.05 1.86
C MET A 12 -5.98 3.32 2.23
N THR A 13 -5.71 3.43 3.52
CA THR A 13 -4.93 4.54 4.08
C THR A 13 -3.43 4.29 3.93
N GLU A 14 -2.62 5.35 4.00
CA GLU A 14 -1.16 5.26 4.00
C GLU A 14 -0.64 4.32 5.10
N GLN A 15 -1.23 4.41 6.29
CA GLN A 15 -0.86 3.56 7.42
C GLN A 15 -1.14 2.08 7.15
N GLU A 16 -2.31 1.75 6.59
CA GLU A 16 -2.65 0.38 6.21
C GLU A 16 -1.72 -0.13 5.09
N ALA A 17 -1.39 0.70 4.11
CA ALA A 17 -0.47 0.34 3.03
C ALA A 17 0.94 0.04 3.56
N ARG A 18 1.45 0.87 4.48
CA ARG A 18 2.72 0.66 5.16
C ARG A 18 2.73 -0.64 5.98
N GLN A 19 1.65 -0.93 6.70
CA GLN A 19 1.51 -2.17 7.45
C GLN A 19 1.51 -3.41 6.54
N ILE A 20 0.81 -3.35 5.41
CA ILE A 20 0.77 -4.46 4.42
C ILE A 20 2.15 -4.73 3.83
N LEU A 21 2.93 -3.68 3.54
CA LEU A 21 4.29 -3.82 2.98
C LEU A 21 5.38 -4.02 4.04
N GLY A 22 5.04 -3.89 5.34
CA GLY A 22 5.99 -4.02 6.44
C GLY A 22 7.06 -2.91 6.45
N VAL A 23 6.64 -1.67 6.16
CA VAL A 23 7.53 -0.49 6.08
C VAL A 23 7.06 0.61 7.03
N THR A 24 7.92 1.59 7.29
CA THR A 24 7.66 2.75 8.16
C THR A 24 7.68 4.05 7.36
N GLU A 25 7.33 5.17 8.01
CA GLU A 25 7.30 6.49 7.36
C GLU A 25 8.63 6.95 6.79
N GLY A 26 9.75 6.60 7.44
CA GLY A 26 11.09 6.93 6.98
C GLY A 26 11.71 5.93 6.00
N THR A 27 10.96 4.90 5.58
CA THR A 27 11.50 3.90 4.65
C THR A 27 11.71 4.52 3.26
N PRO A 28 12.92 4.46 2.68
CA PRO A 28 13.18 4.99 1.34
C PRO A 28 12.30 4.32 0.27
N TRP A 29 11.96 5.05 -0.78
CA TRP A 29 11.11 4.56 -1.87
C TRP A 29 11.65 3.27 -2.51
N GLU A 30 12.96 3.18 -2.72
CA GLU A 30 13.61 1.98 -3.27
C GLU A 30 13.39 0.74 -2.38
N GLU A 31 13.45 0.90 -1.06
CA GLU A 31 13.19 -0.19 -0.13
C GLU A 31 11.72 -0.61 -0.13
N ILE A 32 10.79 0.35 -0.23
CA ILE A 32 9.35 0.08 -0.38
C ILE A 32 9.12 -0.78 -1.63
N MET A 33 9.71 -0.41 -2.77
CA MET A 33 9.60 -1.16 -4.02
C MET A 33 10.20 -2.57 -3.91
N LYS A 34 11.34 -2.73 -3.25
CA LYS A 34 11.96 -4.05 -3.01
C LYS A 34 11.07 -4.95 -2.15
N LYS A 35 10.47 -4.40 -1.08
CA LYS A 35 9.52 -5.12 -0.21
C LYS A 35 8.27 -5.52 -0.99
N TYR A 36 7.70 -4.61 -1.78
CA TYR A 36 6.56 -4.88 -2.65
C TYR A 36 6.84 -6.05 -3.61
N ASN A 37 7.94 -5.99 -4.37
CA ASN A 37 8.27 -7.04 -5.34
C ASN A 37 8.39 -8.42 -4.67
N THR A 38 9.10 -8.47 -3.53
CA THR A 38 9.27 -9.71 -2.77
C THR A 38 7.92 -10.29 -2.30
N LEU A 39 7.05 -9.44 -1.72
CA LEU A 39 5.74 -9.86 -1.25
C LEU A 39 4.81 -10.27 -2.39
N PHE A 40 4.85 -9.55 -3.52
CA PHE A 40 4.02 -9.81 -4.67
C PHE A 40 4.40 -11.14 -5.34
N GLU A 41 5.69 -11.39 -5.55
CA GLU A 41 6.19 -12.65 -6.11
C GLU A 41 5.90 -13.85 -5.20
N ASN A 42 6.11 -13.70 -3.89
CA ASN A 42 5.80 -14.77 -2.94
C ASN A 42 4.30 -15.06 -2.92
N ASN A 43 3.45 -14.03 -2.92
CA ASN A 43 2.01 -14.20 -2.96
C ASN A 43 1.50 -14.76 -4.28
N ALA A 44 2.18 -14.51 -5.40
CA ALA A 44 1.85 -15.12 -6.68
C ALA A 44 2.13 -16.65 -6.68
N LYS A 45 3.15 -17.09 -5.92
CA LYS A 45 3.55 -18.50 -5.83
C LYS A 45 2.74 -19.29 -4.81
N THR A 46 2.51 -18.71 -3.63
CA THR A 46 1.94 -19.43 -2.48
C THR A 46 0.72 -18.75 -1.86
N GLY A 47 0.41 -17.52 -2.29
CA GLY A 47 -0.69 -16.73 -1.74
C GLY A 47 -1.99 -16.92 -2.52
N SER A 48 -3.00 -16.13 -2.13
CA SER A 48 -4.25 -16.02 -2.86
C SER A 48 -4.30 -14.72 -3.67
N PHE A 49 -5.15 -14.70 -4.69
CA PHE A 49 -5.43 -13.49 -5.47
C PHE A 49 -5.83 -12.30 -4.58
N TYR A 50 -6.50 -12.55 -3.46
CA TYR A 50 -6.87 -11.52 -2.50
C TYR A 50 -5.64 -10.89 -1.83
N LEU A 51 -4.69 -11.71 -1.36
CA LEU A 51 -3.47 -11.21 -0.72
C LEU A 51 -2.59 -10.45 -1.73
N GLN A 52 -2.47 -10.98 -2.95
CA GLN A 52 -1.77 -10.30 -4.02
C GLN A 52 -2.42 -8.95 -4.37
N SER A 53 -3.74 -8.91 -4.47
CA SER A 53 -4.50 -7.68 -4.70
C SER A 53 -4.31 -6.66 -3.57
N LYS A 54 -4.21 -7.11 -2.31
CA LYS A 54 -3.94 -6.21 -1.17
C LYS A 54 -2.54 -5.59 -1.24
N VAL A 55 -1.52 -6.39 -1.56
CA VAL A 55 -0.15 -5.90 -1.74
C VAL A 55 -0.07 -4.92 -2.92
N HIS A 56 -0.75 -5.21 -4.03
CA HIS A 56 -0.81 -4.30 -5.18
C HIS A 56 -1.47 -2.97 -4.84
N ARG A 57 -2.64 -3.00 -4.20
CA ARG A 57 -3.33 -1.79 -3.76
C ARG A 57 -2.43 -0.96 -2.83
N ALA A 58 -1.63 -1.61 -1.97
CA ALA A 58 -0.79 -0.92 -0.99
C ALA A 58 0.31 -0.11 -1.68
N LYS A 59 0.90 -0.68 -2.73
CA LYS A 59 1.81 0.03 -3.63
C LYS A 59 1.14 1.25 -4.25
N GLU A 60 -0.03 1.09 -4.89
CA GLU A 60 -0.73 2.20 -5.55
C GLU A 60 -1.07 3.35 -4.58
N CYS A 61 -1.42 3.03 -3.34
CA CYS A 61 -1.65 4.02 -2.28
C CYS A 61 -0.39 4.83 -1.98
N LEU A 62 0.76 4.17 -1.78
CA LEU A 62 2.03 4.85 -1.50
C LEU A 62 2.57 5.60 -2.73
N GLU A 63 2.38 5.08 -3.94
CA GLU A 63 2.74 5.76 -5.19
C GLU A 63 2.00 7.08 -5.35
N SER A 64 0.69 7.08 -5.08
CA SER A 64 -0.13 8.29 -5.16
C SER A 64 0.36 9.37 -4.19
N LEU A 65 0.80 8.98 -2.99
CA LEU A 65 1.32 9.89 -1.97
C LEU A 65 2.73 10.38 -2.29
N HIS A 66 3.60 9.51 -2.83
CA HIS A 66 4.94 9.88 -3.26
C HIS A 66 4.87 10.90 -4.41
N GLN A 67 4.03 10.67 -5.40
CA GLN A 67 3.81 11.59 -6.52
C GLN A 67 3.19 12.92 -6.06
N ALA A 68 2.28 12.89 -5.07
CA ALA A 68 1.72 14.10 -4.49
C ALA A 68 2.77 14.93 -3.72
N LYS A 69 3.73 14.27 -3.05
CA LYS A 69 4.85 14.95 -2.38
C LYS A 69 5.81 15.58 -3.39
N ASP A 70 6.07 14.92 -4.51
CA ASP A 70 6.92 15.45 -5.57
C ASP A 70 6.25 16.62 -6.34
N GLN A 71 4.92 16.59 -6.50
CA GLN A 71 4.16 17.66 -7.18
C GLN A 71 3.80 18.84 -6.26
N GLY A 72 3.77 18.64 -4.93
CA GLY A 72 3.57 19.70 -3.94
C GLY A 72 4.80 20.60 -3.72
N ALA A 73 5.94 20.28 -4.33
CA ALA A 73 7.15 21.09 -4.33
C ALA A 73 7.23 21.97 -5.59
N THR A 74 6.21 22.79 -5.85
CA THR A 74 6.34 23.91 -6.80
C THR A 74 6.28 25.23 -6.02
N PRO A 75 7.35 26.04 -6.01
CA PRO A 75 7.30 27.39 -5.48
C PRO A 75 6.57 28.28 -6.49
N GLY A 76 5.53 28.98 -6.04
CA GLY A 76 4.79 29.96 -6.82
C GLY A 76 3.94 30.82 -5.91
#